data_AF-A0A955S0J3-F1
#
_entry.id   AF-A0A955S0J3-F1
#
_cell.length_a   1.000
_cell.length_b   1.000
_cell.length_c   1.000
_cell.angle_alpha   90.00
_cell.angle_beta   90.00
_cell.angle_gamma   90.00
#
_symmetry.space_group_name_H-M   'P 1'
#
loop_
_entity.id
_entity.type
_entity.pdbx_description
1 polymer ?
#
loop_
_entity_poly.entity_id
_entity_poly.type
_entity_poly.pdbx_seq_one_letter_code
_entity_poly.pdbx_strand_id
1 'polypeptide(L)' 'KIEEELNDIIQEALEKKIQLIEIIPGKGSGQLKKRVLRFLEQKHIKKLYHRIDKDRKNFGRLFVHFRF' A
#
# COMPACT_ATOMS: atom_id res chain seq x y z
N LYS A 1 -4.22 -14.59 -0.53
CA LYS A 1 -4.05 -14.02 -1.89
C LYS A 1 -3.80 -12.51 -1.87
N ILE A 2 -4.79 -11.59 -1.83
CA ILE A 2 -4.45 -10.16 -1.90
C ILE A 2 -3.54 -9.65 -0.77
N GLU A 3 -3.74 -10.11 0.48
CA GLU A 3 -2.87 -9.72 1.60
C GLU A 3 -1.47 -10.32 1.50
N GLU A 4 -1.32 -11.50 0.87
CA GLU A 4 -0.02 -12.10 0.59
C GLU A 4 0.71 -11.26 -0.47
N GLU A 5 0.06 -10.94 -1.59
CA GLU A 5 0.64 -10.08 -2.64
C GLU A 5 1.04 -8.69 -2.11
N LEU A 6 0.21 -8.11 -1.23
CA LEU A 6 0.53 -6.84 -0.58
C LEU A 6 1.71 -6.96 0.38
N ASN A 7 1.87 -8.08 1.07
CA ASN A 7 3.03 -8.32 1.91
C ASN A 7 4.28 -8.48 1.06
N ASP A 8 4.21 -9.31 0.01
CA ASP A 8 5.34 -9.63 -0.86
C ASP A 8 5.90 -8.36 -1.53
N ILE A 9 5.04 -7.50 -2.09
CA ILE A 9 5.51 -6.26 -2.71
C ILE A 9 6.13 -5.28 -1.71
N ILE A 10 5.65 -5.26 -0.46
CA ILE A 10 6.25 -4.44 0.60
C ILE A 10 7.63 -4.97 0.95
N GLN A 11 7.79 -6.28 1.12
CA GLN A 11 9.11 -6.88 1.39
C GLN A 11 10.07 -6.62 0.24
N GLU A 12 9.62 -6.81 -1.01
CA GLU A 12 10.43 -6.53 -2.19
C GLU A 12 10.89 -5.06 -2.22
N ALA A 13 10.02 -4.11 -1.88
CA ALA A 13 10.39 -2.70 -1.81
C ALA A 13 11.41 -2.40 -0.71
N LEU A 14 11.35 -3.09 0.44
CA LEU A 14 12.36 -2.95 1.49
C LEU A 14 13.71 -3.51 1.04
N GLU A 15 13.71 -4.71 0.45
CA GLU A 15 14.92 -5.38 -0.04
C GLU A 15 15.62 -4.57 -1.13
N LYS A 16 14.83 -4.06 -2.09
CA LYS A 16 15.34 -3.30 -3.24
C LYS A 16 15.47 -1.80 -2.97
N LYS A 17 15.15 -1.34 -1.75
CA LYS A 17 15.14 0.08 -1.36
C LYS A 17 14.29 0.97 -2.27
N ILE A 18 13.11 0.49 -2.67
CA ILE A 18 12.16 1.23 -3.51
C ILE A 18 11.44 2.27 -2.66
N GLN A 19 11.64 3.55 -2.96
CA GLN A 19 11.11 4.67 -2.15
C GLN A 19 9.58 4.82 -2.22
N LEU A 20 8.95 4.32 -3.27
CA LEU A 20 7.52 4.53 -3.55
C LEU A 20 6.90 3.31 -4.23
N ILE A 21 5.79 2.83 -3.68
CA ILE A 21 4.90 1.86 -4.34
C ILE A 21 3.57 2.53 -4.67
N GLU A 22 3.06 2.30 -5.88
CA GLU A 22 1.69 2.62 -6.28
C GLU A 22 0.83 1.35 -6.22
N ILE A 23 -0.26 1.41 -5.46
CA ILE A 23 -1.25 0.33 -5.37
C ILE A 23 -2.54 0.80 -6.04
N ILE A 24 -3.01 0.03 -7.03
CA ILE A 24 -4.24 0.32 -7.79
C ILE A 24 -5.32 -0.72 -7.43
N PRO A 25 -6.05 -0.57 -6.31
CA PRO A 25 -7.15 -1.48 -5.93
C PRO A 25 -8.41 -1.34 -6.82
N GLY A 26 -8.40 -0.42 -7.79
CA GLY A 26 -9.53 -0.18 -8.70
C GLY A 26 -10.60 0.78 -8.16
N LYS A 27 -11.57 1.13 -9.02
CA LYS A 27 -12.59 2.18 -8.80
C LYS A 27 -14.00 1.68 -8.42
N GLY A 28 -14.18 0.37 -8.21
CA GLY A 28 -15.50 -0.24 -7.98
C GLY A 28 -16.16 0.20 -6.66
N SER A 29 -16.81 -0.73 -5.95
CA SER A 29 -17.53 -0.46 -4.69
C SER A 29 -16.66 0.07 -3.52
N GLY A 30 -15.35 0.25 -3.72
CA GLY A 30 -14.40 0.72 -2.70
C GLY A 30 -14.03 -0.33 -1.65
N GLN A 31 -14.63 -1.53 -1.70
CA GLN A 31 -14.34 -2.61 -0.74
C GLN A 31 -12.88 -3.05 -0.82
N LEU A 32 -12.32 -3.17 -2.04
CA LEU A 32 -10.92 -3.56 -2.19
C LEU A 32 -9.97 -2.50 -1.61
N LYS A 33 -10.24 -1.22 -1.87
CA LYS A 33 -9.50 -0.10 -1.27
C LYS A 33 -9.55 -0.13 0.26
N LYS A 34 -10.73 -0.39 0.85
CA LYS A 34 -10.87 -0.52 2.31
C LYS A 34 -10.04 -1.69 2.85
N ARG A 35 -10.01 -2.83 2.15
CA ARG A 35 -9.20 -3.98 2.53
C ARG A 35 -7.70 -3.68 2.49
N VAL A 36 -7.23 -3.03 1.42
CA VAL A 36 -5.82 -2.59 1.30
C VAL A 36 -5.46 -1.63 2.44
N LEU A 37 -6.29 -0.63 2.73
CA LEU A 37 -6.04 0.32 3.82
C LEU A 37 -5.96 -0.39 5.18
N ARG A 38 -6.88 -1.32 5.47
CA ARG A 38 -6.85 -2.10 6.72
C ARG A 38 -5.59 -2.94 6.84
N PHE A 39 -5.11 -3.54 5.74
CA PHE A 39 -3.84 -4.27 5.71
C PHE A 39 -2.67 -3.34 6.04
N LEU A 40 -2.58 -2.19 5.37
CA LEU A 40 -1.50 -1.22 5.61
C LEU A 40 -1.53 -0.60 7.02
N GLU A 41 -2.68 -0.59 7.69
CA GLU A 41 -2.83 -0.12 9.07
C GLU A 41 -2.38 -1.15 10.13
N GLN A 42 -2.13 -2.41 9.75
CA GLN A 42 -1.64 -3.42 10.69
C GLN A 42 -0.30 -2.99 11.30
N LYS A 43 -0.15 -3.13 12.62
CA LYS A 43 1.00 -2.57 13.37
C LYS A 43 2.37 -3.02 12.84
N HIS A 44 2.49 -4.25 12.35
CA HIS A 44 3.76 -4.77 11.82
C HIS A 44 4.06 -4.23 10.42
N ILE A 45 3.04 -4.02 9.58
CA ILE A 45 3.18 -3.39 8.25
C ILE A 45 3.41 -1.88 8.36
N LYS A 46 2.67 -1.19 9.24
CA LYS A 46 2.76 0.27 9.43
C LYS A 46 4.15 0.74 9.83
N LYS A 47 4.93 -0.10 10.50
CA LYS A 47 6.33 0.20 10.87
C LYS A 47 7.30 0.16 9.70
N LEU A 48 6.90 -0.44 8.57
CA LEU A 48 7.77 -0.67 7.41
C LEU A 48 7.79 0.53 6.44
N TYR A 49 6.82 1.42 6.50
CA TYR A 49 6.73 2.58 5.62
C TYR A 49 6.61 3.89 6.42
N HIS A 50 6.83 5.01 5.75
CA HIS A 50 6.81 6.34 6.36
C HIS A 50 5.41 6.98 6.32
N ARG A 51 4.75 6.98 5.14
CA ARG A 51 3.40 7.52 4.99
C ARG A 51 2.63 6.88 3.83
N ILE A 52 1.31 7.05 3.85
CA ILE A 52 0.42 6.69 2.75
C ILE A 52 -0.22 7.95 2.20
N ASP A 53 -0.11 8.16 0.89
CA ASP A 53 -0.80 9.23 0.18
C ASP A 53 -1.99 8.66 -0.59
N LYS A 54 -3.18 9.19 -0.27
CA LYS A 54 -4.43 8.85 -0.97
C LYS A 54 -4.58 9.82 -2.13
N ASP A 55 -4.60 9.30 -3.35
CA ASP A 55 -4.77 10.15 -4.53
C ASP A 55 -6.14 10.86 -4.49
N ARG A 56 -6.09 12.20 -4.51
CA ARG A 56 -7.27 13.07 -4.48
C ARG A 56 -7.95 13.19 -5.84
N LYS A 57 -7.24 12.93 -6.93
CA LYS A 57 -7.73 12.99 -8.32
C LYS A 57 -8.21 11.63 -8.80
N ASN A 58 -7.53 10.55 -8.41
CA ASN A 58 -7.88 9.18 -8.78
C ASN A 58 -8.09 8.31 -7.53
N PHE A 59 -9.32 8.30 -7.01
CA PHE A 59 -9.66 7.57 -5.78
C PHE A 59 -9.37 6.06 -5.82
N GLY A 60 -9.10 5.47 -6.98
CA GLY A 60 -8.67 4.08 -7.15
C GLY A 60 -7.17 3.83 -6.96
N ARG A 61 -6.40 4.83 -6.49
CA ARG A 61 -4.94 4.74 -6.27
C ARG A 61 -4.56 5.06 -4.82
N LEU A 62 -3.49 4.42 -4.37
CA LEU A 62 -2.84 4.63 -3.08
C LEU A 62 -1.33 4.59 -3.30
N PHE A 63 -0.62 5.50 -2.64
CA PHE A 63 0.84 5.56 -2.69
C PHE A 63 1.40 5.24 -1.32
N VAL A 64 2.39 4.35 -1.25
CA VAL A 64 3.09 3.99 -0.01
C VAL A 64 4.53 4.48 -0.13
N HIS A 65 4.91 5.40 0.75
CA HIS A 65 6.24 6.00 0.78
C HIS A 65 7.11 5.34 1.84
N PHE A 66 8.30 4.90 1.44
CA PHE A 66 9.32 4.34 2.33
C PHE A 66 10.40 5.37 2.62
N ARG A 67 11.06 5.25 3.77
CA ARG A 67 12.22 6.08 4.16
C ARG A 67 13.41 5.14 4.35
N PHE A 68 14.41 5.27 3.49
CA PHE A 68 15.71 4.62 3.60
C PHE A 68 16.78 5.64 3.96
#